data_AF-A0AAV5T5H6-F1
#
_entry.id   AF-A0AAV5T5H6-F1
#
_cell.length_a   1.000
_cell.length_b   1.000
_cell.length_c   1.000
_cell.angle_alpha   90.00
_cell.angle_beta   90.00
_cell.angle_gamma   90.00
#
_symmetry.space_group_name_H-M   'P 1'
#
loop_
_entity.id
_entity.type
_entity.pdbx_description
1 polymer ?
#
loop_
_entity_poly.entity_id
_entity_poly.type
_entity_poly.pdbx_seq_one_letter_code
_entity_poly.pdbx_strand_id
1 'polypeptide(L)'
;LNDTLFDQCILKSNPTWTDQMRNLLNPHYDPLKKCDRSYRPWSTLDPDGRVSIRSEFRDAKCRARPILLKTEYTNAYGRWYGIEERHVFENDIVEVECTRSGKVSYKFLHSQIWTGEKRCITPPGTGSSEEKKQKPPSVYIMLMDSFGASHAKRVFPKTLQYLKEKFEAVEMHHMNKVGENSRPNGIAFLFGK
;
A
#
# COMPACT_ATOMS: atom_id res chain seq x y z
N LEU A 1 9.71 41.85 -34.94
CA LEU A 1 10.26 41.06 -33.81
C LEU A 1 10.31 39.63 -34.31
N ASN A 2 11.51 39.12 -34.57
CA ASN A 2 11.72 37.76 -35.06
C ASN A 2 11.65 36.81 -33.85
N ASP A 3 10.64 35.97 -33.80
CA ASP A 3 10.57 34.85 -32.85
C ASP A 3 11.76 33.94 -33.11
N THR A 4 12.64 33.82 -32.12
CA THR A 4 13.81 32.93 -32.17
C THR A 4 13.42 31.53 -31.73
N LEU A 5 14.24 30.54 -32.12
CA LEU A 5 14.10 29.12 -31.80
C LEU A 5 13.87 28.82 -30.29
N PHE A 6 14.17 29.77 -29.41
CA PHE A 6 14.01 29.68 -27.95
C PHE A 6 12.66 30.18 -27.43
N ASP A 7 11.85 30.83 -28.28
CA ASP A 7 10.51 31.34 -27.91
C ASP A 7 9.44 30.24 -27.97
N GLN A 8 9.78 29.04 -28.45
CA GLN A 8 8.90 27.88 -28.50
C GLN A 8 9.49 26.70 -27.73
N CYS A 9 9.05 26.50 -26.50
CA CYS A 9 9.28 25.26 -25.77
C CYS A 9 8.37 24.16 -26.35
N ILE A 10 8.77 23.57 -27.48
CA ILE A 10 8.07 22.42 -28.05
C ILE A 10 8.54 21.18 -27.30
N LEU A 11 7.86 20.88 -26.19
CA LEU A 11 8.05 19.63 -25.48
C LEU A 11 7.63 18.49 -26.43
N LYS A 12 8.62 17.78 -26.99
CA LYS A 12 8.34 16.61 -27.85
C LYS A 12 7.48 15.64 -27.05
N SER A 13 6.23 15.47 -27.46
CA SER A 13 5.32 14.50 -26.85
C SER A 13 5.74 13.10 -27.28
N ASN A 14 6.81 12.59 -26.67
CA ASN A 14 7.04 11.17 -26.58
C ASN A 14 6.42 10.73 -25.26
N PRO A 15 5.12 10.36 -25.23
CA PRO A 15 4.54 9.85 -24.01
C PRO A 15 5.30 8.56 -23.64
N THR A 16 6.13 8.66 -22.62
CA THR A 16 6.74 7.53 -21.90
C THR A 16 5.68 6.68 -21.17
N TRP A 17 4.42 7.09 -21.27
CA TRP A 17 3.26 6.55 -20.58
C TRP A 17 2.60 5.44 -21.40
N THR A 18 2.51 4.26 -20.81
CA THR A 18 1.68 3.16 -21.33
C THR A 18 0.20 3.56 -21.34
N ASP A 19 -0.62 2.90 -22.14
CA ASP A 19 -2.07 3.21 -22.20
C ASP A 19 -2.77 3.04 -20.85
N GLN A 20 -2.28 2.12 -20.01
CA GLN A 20 -2.72 1.99 -18.62
C GLN A 20 -2.40 3.24 -17.80
N MET A 21 -1.21 3.82 -17.96
CA MET A 21 -0.83 5.06 -17.29
C MET A 21 -1.64 6.27 -17.80
N ARG A 22 -2.03 6.30 -19.08
CA ARG A 22 -2.89 7.38 -19.60
C ARG A 22 -4.26 7.41 -18.95
N ASN A 23 -4.88 6.24 -18.76
CA ASN A 23 -6.12 6.14 -17.98
C ASN A 23 -5.88 6.54 -16.52
N LEU A 24 -4.69 6.24 -15.99
CA LEU A 24 -4.34 6.65 -14.64
C LEU A 24 -4.20 8.17 -14.49
N LEU A 25 -3.64 8.85 -15.49
CA LEU A 25 -3.39 10.29 -15.47
C LEU A 25 -4.62 11.14 -15.84
N ASN A 26 -5.65 10.55 -16.48
CA ASN A 26 -6.88 11.25 -16.80
C ASN A 26 -7.66 11.63 -15.52
N PRO A 27 -7.81 12.93 -15.19
CA PRO A 27 -8.49 13.37 -13.98
C PRO A 27 -10.00 13.08 -13.97
N HIS A 28 -10.60 12.80 -15.13
CA HIS A 28 -12.01 12.43 -15.26
C HIS A 28 -12.25 10.92 -15.29
N TYR A 29 -11.19 10.11 -15.28
CA TYR A 29 -11.31 8.66 -15.20
C TYR A 29 -11.61 8.25 -13.76
N ASP A 30 -12.90 8.00 -13.50
CA ASP A 30 -13.38 7.46 -12.24
C ASP A 30 -13.65 5.94 -12.38
N PRO A 31 -12.70 5.07 -11.96
CA PRO A 31 -12.89 3.63 -11.99
C PRO A 31 -13.97 3.16 -11.00
N LEU A 32 -14.38 4.02 -10.07
CA LEU A 32 -15.38 3.73 -9.04
C LEU A 32 -16.78 4.23 -9.43
N LYS A 33 -16.96 4.85 -10.60
CA LYS A 33 -18.26 5.37 -11.06
C LYS A 33 -19.35 4.29 -11.10
N LYS A 34 -18.96 3.05 -11.41
CA LYS A 34 -19.85 1.87 -11.44
C LYS A 34 -19.67 0.95 -10.23
N CYS A 35 -18.92 1.40 -9.21
CA CYS A 35 -18.70 0.61 -8.01
C CYS A 35 -19.96 0.64 -7.14
N ASP A 36 -20.39 -0.53 -6.69
CA ASP A 36 -21.48 -0.65 -5.73
C ASP A 36 -21.01 -0.16 -4.35
N ARG A 37 -21.51 1.01 -3.93
CA ARG A 37 -21.18 1.63 -2.64
C ARG A 37 -21.83 0.91 -1.45
N SER A 38 -22.84 0.08 -1.70
CA SER A 38 -23.49 -0.73 -0.67
C SER A 38 -22.72 -2.00 -0.36
N TYR A 39 -21.74 -2.35 -1.21
CA TYR A 39 -20.95 -3.56 -1.05
C TYR A 39 -20.27 -3.62 0.33
N ARG A 40 -20.39 -4.77 0.96
CA ARG A 40 -19.67 -5.14 2.18
C ARG A 40 -18.96 -6.47 1.93
N PRO A 41 -17.66 -6.58 2.29
CA PRO A 41 -16.93 -7.84 2.15
C PRO A 41 -17.66 -9.00 2.84
N TRP A 42 -17.63 -10.19 2.24
CA TRP A 42 -18.24 -11.38 2.84
C TRP A 42 -17.47 -11.86 4.07
N SER A 43 -16.17 -11.56 4.11
CA SER A 43 -15.26 -11.99 5.17
C SER A 43 -14.69 -10.80 5.93
N THR A 44 -14.31 -11.04 7.18
CA THR A 44 -13.56 -10.13 8.05
C THR A 44 -12.31 -10.84 8.55
N LEU A 45 -11.22 -10.09 8.72
CA LEU A 45 -10.07 -10.52 9.50
C LEU A 45 -10.21 -9.94 10.91
N ASP A 46 -10.45 -10.81 11.87
CA ASP A 46 -10.67 -10.46 13.26
C ASP A 46 -9.34 -10.03 13.92
N PRO A 47 -9.37 -9.25 15.02
CA PRO A 47 -8.16 -8.74 15.66
C PRO A 47 -7.18 -9.81 16.15
N ASP A 48 -7.66 -11.04 16.36
CA ASP A 48 -6.85 -12.20 16.75
C ASP A 48 -6.25 -12.96 15.56
N GLY A 49 -6.35 -12.41 14.34
CA GLY A 49 -5.81 -12.97 13.11
C GLY A 49 -6.67 -14.08 12.49
N ARG A 50 -7.91 -14.28 12.96
CA ARG A 50 -8.83 -15.27 12.40
C ARG A 50 -9.71 -14.68 11.31
N VAL A 51 -10.08 -15.49 10.33
CA VAL A 51 -11.04 -15.08 9.30
C VAL A 51 -12.44 -15.51 9.71
N SER A 52 -13.40 -14.58 9.64
CA SER A 52 -14.82 -14.83 9.88
C SER A 52 -15.63 -14.52 8.63
N ILE A 53 -16.71 -15.28 8.38
CA ILE A 53 -17.64 -15.05 7.26
C ILE A 53 -18.96 -14.50 7.82
N ARG A 54 -19.48 -13.43 7.20
CA ARG A 54 -20.79 -12.86 7.56
C ARG A 54 -21.87 -13.93 7.40
N SER A 55 -22.83 -13.95 8.33
CA SER A 55 -23.89 -14.98 8.41
C SER A 55 -24.65 -15.17 7.09
N GLU A 56 -24.86 -14.08 6.35
CA GLU A 56 -25.52 -14.01 5.04
C GLU A 56 -24.87 -14.91 3.96
N PHE A 57 -23.60 -15.29 4.13
CA PHE A 57 -22.82 -16.03 3.14
C PHE A 57 -22.29 -17.38 3.65
N ARG A 58 -22.84 -17.90 4.75
CA ARG A 58 -22.43 -19.19 5.34
C ARG A 58 -22.74 -20.40 4.45
N ASP A 59 -23.59 -20.24 3.45
CA ASP A 59 -23.88 -21.27 2.44
C ASP A 59 -22.72 -21.48 1.45
N ALA A 60 -21.79 -20.53 1.35
CA ALA A 60 -20.62 -20.65 0.50
C ALA A 60 -19.49 -21.45 1.20
N LYS A 61 -18.81 -22.31 0.43
CA LYS A 61 -17.60 -23.00 0.92
C LYS A 61 -16.42 -22.05 0.81
N CYS A 62 -15.95 -21.55 1.95
CA CYS A 62 -14.89 -20.56 2.05
C CYS A 62 -13.59 -21.17 2.59
N ARG A 63 -12.46 -20.63 2.14
CA ARG A 63 -11.12 -20.97 2.61
C ARG A 63 -10.23 -19.74 2.61
N ALA A 64 -9.21 -19.74 3.46
CA ALA A 64 -8.25 -18.65 3.57
C ALA A 64 -6.80 -19.17 3.52
N ARG A 65 -5.86 -18.38 3.02
CA ARG A 65 -4.42 -18.72 3.00
C ARG A 65 -3.55 -17.49 3.24
N PRO A 66 -2.33 -17.66 3.79
CA PRO A 66 -1.41 -16.55 3.92
C PRO A 66 -0.71 -16.30 2.58
N ILE A 67 -0.48 -15.03 2.27
CA ILE A 67 0.42 -14.60 1.20
C ILE A 67 1.65 -13.99 1.86
N LEU A 68 2.81 -14.57 1.58
CA LEU A 68 4.09 -14.10 2.06
C LEU A 68 4.88 -13.52 0.90
N LEU A 69 5.65 -12.47 1.16
CA LEU A 69 6.58 -11.95 0.17
C LEU A 69 7.76 -12.93 0.02
N LYS A 70 8.08 -13.33 -1.21
CA LYS A 70 9.24 -14.19 -1.49
C LYS A 70 10.39 -13.39 -2.09
N THR A 71 10.08 -12.56 -3.08
CA THR A 71 11.01 -11.61 -3.71
C THR A 71 10.27 -10.32 -4.02
N GLU A 72 10.95 -9.29 -4.53
CA GLU A 72 10.33 -8.04 -4.96
C GLU A 72 9.28 -8.22 -6.07
N TYR A 73 9.37 -9.31 -6.84
CA TYR A 73 8.47 -9.60 -7.96
C TYR A 73 7.55 -10.80 -7.73
N THR A 74 7.73 -11.54 -6.64
CA THR A 74 7.01 -12.81 -6.43
C THR A 74 6.53 -12.99 -5.00
N ASN A 75 5.34 -13.58 -4.89
CA ASN A 75 4.74 -13.98 -3.62
C ASN A 75 4.84 -15.50 -3.43
N ALA A 76 5.09 -15.92 -2.20
CA ALA A 76 4.91 -17.29 -1.74
C ALA A 76 3.49 -17.45 -1.18
N TYR A 77 2.69 -18.31 -1.83
CA TYR A 77 1.37 -18.66 -1.37
C TYR A 77 1.45 -19.81 -0.37
N GLY A 78 0.89 -19.63 0.82
CA GLY A 78 0.75 -20.71 1.79
C GLY A 78 -0.37 -21.69 1.45
N ARG A 79 -0.53 -22.70 2.31
CA ARG A 79 -1.64 -23.65 2.22
C ARG A 79 -2.99 -22.99 2.50
N TRP A 80 -4.03 -23.54 1.89
CA TRP A 80 -5.40 -23.18 2.20
C TRP A 80 -5.86 -23.82 3.52
N TYR A 81 -6.62 -23.05 4.29
CA TYR A 81 -7.29 -23.46 5.52
C TYR A 81 -8.79 -23.21 5.36
N GLY A 82 -9.61 -24.19 5.75
CA GLY A 82 -11.05 -23.99 5.92
C GLY A 82 -11.31 -22.94 7.00
N ILE A 83 -12.39 -22.17 6.86
CA ILE A 83 -12.75 -21.15 7.86
C ILE A 83 -13.14 -21.80 9.19
N GLU A 84 -13.76 -22.98 9.11
CA GLU A 84 -14.13 -23.84 10.22
C GLU A 84 -12.93 -24.33 11.06
N GLU A 85 -11.72 -24.36 10.49
CA GLU A 85 -10.50 -24.72 11.22
C GLU A 85 -10.08 -23.65 12.24
N ARG A 86 -10.66 -22.44 12.15
CA ARG A 86 -10.32 -21.28 12.99
C ARG A 86 -8.81 -21.00 13.06
N HIS A 87 -8.12 -21.20 11.94
CA HIS A 87 -6.70 -20.93 11.83
C HIS A 87 -6.39 -19.47 12.13
N VAL A 88 -5.34 -19.25 12.92
CA VAL A 88 -4.83 -17.91 13.26
C VAL A 88 -3.73 -17.57 12.27
N PHE A 89 -3.96 -16.53 11.47
CA PHE A 89 -2.99 -16.04 10.50
C PHE A 89 -2.03 -15.06 11.16
N GLU A 90 -0.76 -15.48 11.24
CA GLU A 90 0.34 -14.73 11.84
C GLU A 90 1.18 -14.02 10.75
N ASN A 91 0.51 -13.33 9.83
CA ASN A 91 1.15 -12.67 8.69
C ASN A 91 0.32 -11.49 8.18
N ASP A 92 0.93 -10.62 7.38
CA ASP A 92 0.31 -9.35 7.03
C ASP A 92 -0.83 -9.48 6.01
N ILE A 93 -0.71 -10.39 5.03
CA ILE A 93 -1.68 -10.49 3.92
C ILE A 93 -2.38 -11.85 3.91
N VAL A 94 -3.71 -11.86 4.04
CA VAL A 94 -4.52 -13.09 4.03
C VAL A 94 -5.48 -13.05 2.85
N GLU A 95 -5.41 -14.06 1.97
CA GLU A 95 -6.35 -14.23 0.87
C GLU A 95 -7.50 -15.13 1.30
N VAL A 96 -8.73 -14.72 0.99
CA VAL A 96 -9.96 -15.48 1.19
C VAL A 96 -10.59 -15.78 -0.16
N GLU A 97 -11.02 -17.01 -0.35
CA GLU A 97 -11.77 -17.46 -1.53
C GLU A 97 -13.02 -18.22 -1.08
N CYS A 98 -14.18 -17.85 -1.61
CA CYS A 98 -15.42 -18.59 -1.40
C CYS A 98 -16.01 -19.09 -2.72
N THR A 99 -16.56 -20.29 -2.66
CA THR A 99 -17.17 -20.99 -3.79
C THR A 99 -18.64 -21.26 -3.52
N ARG A 100 -19.51 -20.98 -4.51
CA ARG A 100 -20.89 -21.45 -4.57
C ARG A 100 -21.06 -22.31 -5.82
N SER A 101 -21.68 -23.48 -5.65
CA SER A 101 -21.93 -24.41 -6.76
C SER A 101 -20.68 -24.71 -7.63
N GLY A 102 -19.52 -24.84 -6.98
CA GLY A 102 -18.24 -25.13 -7.65
C GLY A 102 -17.58 -23.96 -8.38
N LYS A 103 -18.19 -22.76 -8.41
CA LYS A 103 -17.60 -21.56 -9.00
C LYS A 103 -17.12 -20.60 -7.92
N VAL A 104 -15.97 -19.95 -8.15
CA VAL A 104 -15.48 -18.89 -7.28
C VAL A 104 -16.44 -17.71 -7.37
N SER A 105 -17.10 -17.41 -6.25
CA SER A 105 -18.08 -16.31 -6.16
C SER A 105 -17.53 -15.10 -5.42
N TYR A 106 -16.46 -15.29 -4.65
CA TYR A 106 -15.86 -14.23 -3.85
C TYR A 106 -14.36 -14.48 -3.69
N LYS A 107 -13.59 -13.40 -3.85
CA LYS A 107 -12.18 -13.33 -3.48
C LYS A 107 -11.93 -12.02 -2.77
N PHE A 108 -11.12 -12.05 -1.72
CA PHE A 108 -10.77 -10.84 -0.99
C PHE A 108 -9.39 -10.98 -0.35
N LEU A 109 -8.68 -9.86 -0.26
CA LEU A 109 -7.40 -9.76 0.41
C LEU A 109 -7.58 -8.91 1.66
N HIS A 110 -7.35 -9.51 2.81
CA HIS A 110 -7.23 -8.79 4.07
C HIS A 110 -5.78 -8.42 4.31
N SER A 111 -5.58 -7.27 4.94
CA SER A 111 -4.31 -6.85 5.47
C SER A 111 -4.40 -6.62 6.98
N GLN A 112 -3.33 -6.98 7.67
CA GLN A 112 -3.08 -6.65 9.07
C GLN A 112 -1.58 -6.32 9.23
N ILE A 113 -1.22 -5.73 10.37
CA ILE A 113 0.18 -5.60 10.76
C ILE A 113 0.43 -6.64 11.85
N TRP A 114 1.03 -7.76 11.47
CA TRP A 114 1.43 -8.76 12.45
C TRP A 114 2.83 -8.44 12.96
N THR A 115 2.91 -7.83 14.14
CA THR A 115 4.19 -7.41 14.74
C THR A 115 4.99 -8.58 15.32
N GLY A 116 4.36 -9.74 15.52
CA GLY A 116 4.97 -10.94 16.08
C GLY A 116 5.68 -10.65 17.40
N GLU A 117 5.00 -10.80 18.54
CA GLU A 117 5.57 -10.61 19.89
C GLU A 117 6.85 -11.44 20.18
N LYS A 118 7.26 -12.34 19.26
CA LYS A 118 8.49 -13.13 19.33
C LYS A 118 9.61 -12.70 18.35
N ARG A 119 9.57 -11.48 17.78
CA ARG A 119 10.69 -10.91 17.00
C ARG A 119 11.63 -10.01 17.81
N CYS A 120 11.56 -10.00 19.13
CA CYS A 120 12.76 -9.71 19.91
C CYS A 120 13.65 -10.95 19.82
N ILE A 121 14.48 -10.97 18.78
CA ILE A 121 15.60 -11.92 18.65
C ILE A 121 16.45 -11.73 19.91
N THR A 122 16.31 -12.63 20.88
CA THR A 122 17.44 -12.93 21.77
C THR A 122 18.54 -13.40 20.81
N PRO A 123 19.69 -12.71 20.74
CA PRO A 123 20.76 -13.14 19.84
C PRO A 123 21.09 -14.60 20.18
N PRO A 124 21.19 -15.51 19.20
CA PRO A 124 21.73 -16.83 19.48
C PRO A 124 23.12 -16.60 20.04
N GLY A 125 23.34 -17.08 21.26
CA GLY A 125 24.63 -17.00 21.91
C GLY A 125 25.70 -17.65 21.05
N THR A 126 26.87 -17.02 21.09
CA THR A 126 28.19 -17.67 21.01
C THR A 126 28.50 -18.46 19.74
N GLY A 127 29.40 -17.89 18.93
CA GLY A 127 30.43 -18.69 18.26
C GLY A 127 30.39 -18.67 16.74
N SER A 128 30.68 -17.53 16.12
CA SER A 128 31.64 -17.42 15.02
C SER A 128 31.60 -15.99 14.46
N SER A 129 32.74 -15.47 14.08
CA SER A 129 32.95 -14.15 13.49
C SER A 129 32.00 -13.84 12.33
N GLU A 130 30.90 -13.15 12.62
CA GLU A 130 30.00 -12.59 11.62
C GLU A 130 30.26 -11.08 11.51
N GLU A 131 30.74 -10.64 10.36
CA GLU A 131 30.56 -9.25 9.93
C GLU A 131 29.10 -8.89 10.16
N LYS A 132 28.85 -7.87 10.99
CA LYS A 132 27.52 -7.33 11.25
C LYS A 132 26.93 -6.86 9.92
N LYS A 133 26.25 -7.73 9.18
CA LYS A 133 25.38 -7.34 8.06
C LYS A 133 24.34 -6.41 8.67
N GLN A 134 24.53 -5.10 8.47
CA GLN A 134 23.57 -4.10 8.91
C GLN A 134 22.21 -4.49 8.34
N LYS A 135 21.21 -4.65 9.21
CA LYS A 135 19.84 -4.89 8.78
C LYS A 135 19.44 -3.71 7.88
N PRO A 136 18.79 -3.97 6.72
CA PRO A 136 18.34 -2.89 5.86
C PRO A 136 17.40 -1.96 6.65
N PRO A 137 17.45 -0.64 6.42
CA PRO A 137 16.57 0.29 7.11
C PRO A 137 15.11 0.03 6.73
N SER A 138 14.22 0.02 7.72
CA SER A 138 12.78 0.01 7.48
C SER A 138 12.34 1.42 7.06
N VAL A 139 11.77 1.55 5.87
CA VAL A 139 11.30 2.84 5.33
C VAL A 139 9.78 2.93 5.47
N TYR A 140 9.30 4.00 6.11
CA TYR A 140 7.89 4.33 6.23
C TYR A 140 7.58 5.59 5.43
N ILE A 141 6.62 5.50 4.51
CA ILE A 141 6.16 6.65 3.71
C ILE A 141 4.76 7.02 4.21
N MET A 142 4.62 8.25 4.71
CA MET A 142 3.33 8.81 5.13
C MET A 142 2.88 9.86 4.13
N LEU A 143 1.75 9.60 3.45
CA LEU A 143 1.15 10.52 2.50
C LEU A 143 -0.02 11.25 3.15
N MET A 144 -0.01 12.58 3.09
CA MET A 144 -1.08 13.41 3.61
C MET A 144 -1.70 14.22 2.47
N ASP A 145 -2.99 14.02 2.23
CA ASP A 145 -3.72 14.62 1.12
C ASP A 145 -4.43 15.92 1.54
N SER A 146 -4.70 16.79 0.57
CA SER A 146 -5.67 17.90 0.65
C SER A 146 -5.27 19.09 1.52
N PHE A 147 -3.97 19.29 1.77
CA PHE A 147 -3.47 20.56 2.32
C PHE A 147 -2.12 20.98 1.73
N GLY A 148 -1.94 22.29 1.55
CA GLY A 148 -0.67 22.87 1.11
C GLY A 148 0.34 23.01 2.26
N ALA A 149 1.62 23.23 1.92
CA ALA A 149 2.70 23.39 2.90
C ALA A 149 2.42 24.53 3.92
N SER A 150 1.80 25.64 3.48
CA SER A 150 1.42 26.74 4.36
C SER A 150 0.33 26.36 5.36
N HIS A 151 -0.64 25.55 4.95
CA HIS A 151 -1.68 25.01 5.84
C HIS A 151 -1.09 24.03 6.84
N ALA A 152 -0.19 23.13 6.39
CA ALA A 152 0.49 22.18 7.25
C ALA A 152 1.25 22.88 8.40
N LYS A 153 1.95 23.97 8.09
CA LYS A 153 2.67 24.78 9.09
C LYS A 153 1.78 25.40 10.15
N ARG A 154 0.55 25.78 9.78
CA ARG A 154 -0.42 26.37 10.71
C ARG A 154 -1.16 25.33 11.54
N VAL A 155 -1.51 24.19 10.95
CA VAL A 155 -2.34 23.16 11.59
C VAL A 155 -1.49 22.19 12.41
N PHE A 156 -0.26 21.89 11.99
CA PHE A 156 0.62 20.90 12.62
C PHE A 156 1.95 21.48 13.15
N PRO A 157 1.96 22.62 13.85
CA PRO A 157 3.22 23.24 14.29
C PRO A 157 4.00 22.34 15.26
N LYS A 158 3.29 21.69 16.20
CA LYS A 158 3.88 20.78 17.19
C LYS A 158 4.47 19.52 16.53
N THR A 159 3.77 18.96 15.55
CA THR A 159 4.25 17.77 14.82
C THR A 159 5.51 18.08 14.02
N LEU A 160 5.52 19.21 13.29
CA LEU A 160 6.70 19.64 12.53
C LEU A 160 7.90 19.91 13.43
N GLN A 161 7.68 20.55 14.58
CA GLN A 161 8.73 20.76 15.58
C GLN A 161 9.27 19.44 16.11
N TYR A 162 8.39 18.51 16.50
CA TYR A 162 8.78 17.20 16.99
C TYR A 162 9.59 16.41 15.96
N LEU A 163 9.18 16.44 14.68
CA LEU A 163 9.91 15.79 13.60
C LEU A 163 11.31 16.39 13.41
N LYS A 164 11.46 17.71 13.46
CA LYS A 164 12.76 18.39 13.31
C LYS A 164 13.68 18.14 14.51
N GLU A 165 13.15 18.19 15.72
CA GLU A 165 13.96 18.10 16.95
C GLU A 165 14.28 16.66 17.37
N LYS A 166 13.37 15.70 17.16
CA LYS A 166 13.54 14.31 17.63
C LYS A 166 13.99 13.35 16.54
N PHE A 167 13.62 13.62 15.29
CA PHE A 167 13.96 12.77 14.16
C PHE A 167 14.88 13.45 13.16
N GLU A 168 15.38 14.66 13.47
CA GLU A 168 16.28 15.42 12.60
C GLU A 168 15.71 15.58 11.19
N ALA A 169 14.39 15.71 11.08
CA ALA A 169 13.70 15.71 9.80
C ALA A 169 14.06 16.94 8.96
N VAL A 170 14.37 16.71 7.69
CA VAL A 170 14.68 17.77 6.72
C VAL A 170 13.39 18.20 6.01
N GLU A 171 13.07 19.49 6.09
CA GLU A 171 11.97 20.07 5.30
C GLU A 171 12.49 20.47 3.93
N MET A 172 11.95 19.86 2.87
CA MET A 172 12.29 20.23 1.49
C MET A 172 11.42 21.41 1.05
N HIS A 173 12.03 22.59 0.93
CA HIS A 173 11.35 23.78 0.44
C HIS A 173 11.23 23.77 -1.09
N HIS A 174 10.21 24.49 -1.61
CA HIS A 174 10.00 24.70 -3.05
C HIS A 174 9.74 23.45 -3.90
N MET A 175 9.38 22.32 -3.26
CA MET A 175 8.87 21.14 -3.94
C MET A 175 7.43 21.42 -4.41
N ASN A 176 7.27 21.64 -5.72
CA ASN A 176 5.97 21.90 -6.32
C ASN A 176 5.23 20.60 -6.66
N LYS A 177 3.90 20.67 -6.64
CA LYS A 177 3.03 19.59 -7.15
C LYS A 177 3.25 19.44 -8.67
N VAL A 178 3.25 18.20 -9.13
CA VAL A 178 3.34 17.82 -10.56
C VAL A 178 1.99 17.99 -11.27
N GLY A 179 0.87 17.82 -10.55
CA GLY A 179 -0.48 18.03 -11.08
C GLY A 179 -1.48 18.48 -10.02
N GLU A 180 -2.71 18.80 -10.44
CA GLU A 180 -3.76 19.31 -9.56
C GLU A 180 -4.32 18.27 -8.57
N ASN A 181 -4.22 16.98 -8.89
CA ASN A 181 -4.82 15.90 -8.09
C ASN A 181 -3.77 15.03 -7.37
N SER A 182 -4.19 14.31 -6.34
CA SER A 182 -3.31 13.45 -5.52
C SER A 182 -2.63 12.35 -6.35
N ARG A 183 -3.32 11.83 -7.36
CA ARG A 183 -2.86 10.72 -8.19
C ARG A 183 -1.64 11.04 -9.07
N PRO A 184 -1.63 12.09 -9.92
CA PRO A 184 -0.42 12.45 -10.67
C PRO A 184 0.76 12.80 -9.74
N ASN A 185 0.51 13.44 -8.59
CA ASN A 185 1.54 13.76 -7.61
C ASN A 185 2.14 12.50 -6.94
N GLY A 186 1.29 11.54 -6.54
CA GLY A 186 1.73 10.30 -5.92
C GLY A 186 2.51 9.40 -6.86
N ILE A 187 2.11 9.32 -8.14
CA ILE A 187 2.84 8.56 -9.16
C ILE A 187 4.23 9.19 -9.37
N ALA A 188 4.31 10.50 -9.57
CA ALA A 188 5.60 11.16 -9.77
C ALA A 188 6.52 11.06 -8.55
N PHE A 189 5.97 11.16 -7.34
CA PHE A 189 6.73 11.02 -6.10
C PHE A 189 7.34 9.61 -5.93
N LEU A 190 6.59 8.55 -6.25
CA LEU A 190 7.05 7.16 -6.03
C LEU A 190 7.86 6.59 -7.19
N PHE A 191 7.55 6.98 -8.43
CA PHE A 191 8.16 6.41 -9.63
C PHE A 191 9.15 7.36 -10.32
N GLY A 192 9.26 8.61 -9.86
CA GLY A 192 10.18 9.61 -10.42
C GLY A 192 9.88 10.00 -11.86
N LYS A 193 8.65 9.76 -12.31
CA LYS A 193 8.16 10.03 -13.67
C LYS A 193 6.84 10.74 -13.61
#